data_AF-I3S148-F1
#
_entry.id   AF-I3S148-F1
#
_cell.length_a   1.000
_cell.length_b   1.000
_cell.length_c   1.000
_cell.angle_alpha   90.00
_cell.angle_beta   90.00
_cell.angle_gamma   90.00
#
_symmetry.space_group_name_H-M   'P 1'
#
loop_
_entity.id
_entity.type
_entity.pdbx_description
1 polymer ?
#
loop_
_entity_poly.entity_id
_entity_poly.type
_entity_poly.pdbx_seq_one_letter_code
_entity_poly.pdbx_strand_id
1 'polypeptide(L)' 'MSAIFTAGVLARSKKGGNPKTHVFLHDFSGEVEQVCGNEFLCKENLLEASESMGHYVLERMNESSVQYCKGSSSST' A
#
# COMPACT_ATOMS: atom_id res chain seq x y z
N MET A 1 -8.97 6.77 -23.17
CA MET A 1 -8.42 5.41 -22.93
C MET A 1 -8.81 5.00 -21.53
N SER A 2 -9.22 3.74 -21.31
CA SER A 2 -9.53 3.19 -19.98
C SER A 2 -8.23 2.74 -19.32
N ALA A 3 -8.01 3.12 -18.06
CA ALA A 3 -6.86 2.65 -17.29
C ALA A 3 -6.96 1.12 -17.09
N ILE A 4 -5.83 0.42 -17.22
CA ILE A 4 -5.70 -1.00 -16.89
C ILE A 4 -4.98 -1.06 -15.55
N PHE A 5 -5.69 -1.49 -14.51
CA PHE A 5 -5.11 -1.65 -13.17
C PHE A 5 -4.58 -3.07 -13.01
N THR A 6 -3.25 -3.21 -12.98
CA THR A 6 -2.60 -4.48 -12.63
C THR A 6 -1.90 -4.34 -11.28
N ALA A 7 -2.49 -4.90 -10.23
CA ALA A 7 -1.86 -5.03 -8.92
C ALA A 7 -1.18 -6.40 -8.81
N GLY A 8 0.13 -6.41 -8.54
CA GLY A 8 0.89 -7.63 -8.25
C GLY A 8 0.97 -7.87 -6.74
N VAL A 9 0.22 -8.85 -6.22
CA VAL A 9 0.30 -9.24 -4.80
C VAL A 9 1.48 -10.18 -4.61
N LEU A 10 2.56 -9.69 -4.02
CA LEU A 10 3.74 -10.48 -3.65
C LEU A 10 3.68 -10.84 -2.16
N ALA A 11 3.18 -12.05 -1.85
CA ALA A 11 3.28 -12.61 -0.51
C ALA A 11 4.68 -13.24 -0.31
N ARG A 12 5.47 -12.73 0.64
CA ARG A 12 6.77 -13.30 1.01
C ARG A 12 6.78 -13.73 2.47
N SER A 13 6.90 -15.03 2.73
CA SER A 13 7.25 -15.56 4.05
C SER A 13 8.74 -15.34 4.32
N LYS A 14 9.16 -14.14 4.73
CA LYS A 14 10.57 -13.94 5.11
C LYS A 14 10.81 -14.52 6.51
N LYS A 15 11.61 -15.59 6.59
CA LYS A 15 12.05 -16.21 7.85
C LYS A 15 13.25 -15.42 8.39
N GLY A 16 13.04 -14.58 9.40
CA GLY A 16 14.08 -13.75 10.05
C GLY A 16 14.45 -12.45 9.31
N GLY A 17 14.60 -11.34 10.05
CA GLY A 17 14.97 -10.00 9.55
C GLY A 17 13.92 -8.90 9.84
N ASN A 18 14.13 -7.68 9.30
CA ASN A 18 13.15 -6.58 9.35
C ASN A 18 11.86 -7.03 8.60
N PRO A 19 10.70 -7.11 9.28
CA PRO A 19 9.48 -7.72 8.74
C PRO A 19 8.70 -6.82 7.76
N LYS A 20 9.21 -5.62 7.48
CA LYS A 20 8.50 -4.64 6.64
C LYS A 20 8.53 -5.00 5.16
N THR A 21 7.41 -4.75 4.49
CA THR A 21 7.24 -4.92 3.04
C THR A 21 7.24 -3.55 2.38
N HIS A 22 8.08 -3.39 1.37
CA HIS A 22 8.13 -2.17 0.56
C HIS A 22 7.29 -2.39 -0.70
N VAL A 23 6.31 -1.54 -0.92
CA VAL A 23 5.45 -1.55 -2.11
C VAL A 23 5.67 -0.27 -2.88
N PHE A 24 5.97 -0.39 -4.17
CA PHE A 24 6.15 0.74 -5.07
C PHE A 24 4.99 0.75 -6.07
N LEU A 25 4.21 1.82 -6.04
CA LEU A 25 3.10 2.05 -6.96
C LEU A 25 3.57 3.00 -8.06
N HIS A 26 3.58 2.52 -9.30
CA HIS A 26 3.91 3.32 -10.48
C HIS A 26 2.74 4.23 -10.88
N ASP A 27 3.03 5.30 -11.62
CA ASP A 27 2.09 6.32 -12.09
C ASP A 27 1.32 7.03 -10.95
N PHE A 28 2.00 7.25 -9.82
CA PHE A 28 1.41 7.86 -8.63
C PHE A 28 1.02 9.36 -8.80
N SER A 29 1.25 9.97 -9.96
CA SER A 29 0.72 11.30 -10.29
C SER A 29 -0.77 11.28 -10.60
N GLY A 30 -1.34 10.14 -10.98
CA GLY A 30 -2.77 10.04 -11.28
C GLY A 30 -3.61 9.98 -10.01
N GLU A 31 -4.75 10.68 -10.02
CA GLU A 31 -5.68 10.71 -8.88
C GLU A 31 -6.19 9.31 -8.52
N VAL A 32 -6.41 8.45 -9.52
CA VAL A 32 -6.95 7.11 -9.29
C VAL A 32 -5.93 6.23 -8.59
N GLU A 33 -4.67 6.28 -9.02
CA GLU A 33 -3.54 5.57 -8.43
C GLU A 33 -3.33 6.01 -6.98
N GLN A 34 -3.42 7.31 -6.71
CA GLN A 34 -3.34 7.84 -5.35
C GLN A 34 -4.51 7.37 -4.48
N VAL A 35 -5.74 7.44 -4.98
CA VAL A 35 -6.94 7.00 -4.24
C VAL A 35 -6.87 5.50 -3.96
N CYS A 36 -6.58 4.68 -4.96
CA CYS A 36 -6.47 3.24 -4.80
C CYS A 36 -5.29 2.86 -3.90
N GLY A 37 -4.13 3.48 -4.07
CA GLY A 37 -2.97 3.26 -3.20
C GLY A 37 -3.29 3.57 -1.74
N ASN A 38 -3.92 4.71 -1.48
CA ASN A 38 -4.32 5.11 -0.14
C ASN A 38 -5.41 4.21 0.46
N GLU A 39 -6.36 3.74 -0.34
CA GLU A 39 -7.44 2.85 0.12
C GLU A 39 -6.89 1.45 0.45
N PHE A 40 -6.07 0.88 -0.44
CA PHE A 40 -5.62 -0.52 -0.31
C PHE A 40 -4.34 -0.68 0.52
N LEU A 41 -3.51 0.35 0.64
CA LEU A 41 -2.23 0.29 1.37
C LEU A 41 -2.20 1.18 2.60
N CYS A 42 -3.23 2.00 2.80
CA CYS A 42 -3.32 3.07 3.79
C CYS A 42 -2.33 4.19 3.58
N LYS A 43 -2.88 5.41 3.59
CA LYS A 43 -2.09 6.63 3.50
C LYS A 43 -1.07 6.74 4.64
N GLU A 44 -1.36 6.21 5.83
CA GLU A 44 -0.39 6.20 6.94
C GLU A 44 0.88 5.40 6.64
N ASN A 45 0.82 4.43 5.72
CA ASN A 45 1.96 3.62 5.34
C ASN A 45 2.74 4.21 4.16
N LEU A 46 2.30 5.35 3.59
CA LEU A 46 3.02 6.06 2.54
C LEU A 46 4.24 6.74 3.15
N LEU A 47 5.43 6.26 2.80
CA LEU A 47 6.70 6.80 3.29
C LEU A 47 7.12 8.01 2.45
N GLU A 48 7.04 7.88 1.13
CA GLU A 48 7.44 8.91 0.17
C GLU A 48 6.57 8.82 -1.08
N ALA A 49 6.31 9.97 -1.70
CA ALA A 49 5.67 10.07 -3.00
C ALA A 49 6.49 11.00 -3.89
N SER A 50 6.88 10.50 -5.06
CA SER A 50 7.48 11.28 -6.14
C SER A 50 6.47 11.51 -7.26
N GLU A 51 6.87 12.24 -8.32
CA GLU A 51 5.98 12.56 -9.45
C GLU A 51 5.39 11.34 -10.16
N SER A 52 6.03 10.17 -10.07
CA SER A 52 5.56 8.95 -10.73
C SER A 52 5.53 7.72 -9.83
N MET A 53 5.96 7.82 -8.57
CA MET A 53 6.11 6.65 -7.71
C MET A 53 5.66 6.90 -6.28
N GLY A 54 4.74 6.09 -5.77
CA GLY A 54 4.36 6.03 -4.37
C GLY A 54 5.10 4.89 -3.67
N HIS A 55 5.82 5.19 -2.59
CA HIS A 55 6.54 4.19 -1.80
C HIS A 55 5.81 3.96 -0.47
N TYR A 56 5.22 2.78 -0.32
CA TYR A 56 4.57 2.34 0.92
C TYR A 56 5.43 1.35 1.69
N VAL A 57 5.37 1.42 3.02
CA VAL A 57 6.05 0.49 3.92
C VAL A 57 5.04 -0.15 4.87
N LEU A 58 4.75 -1.43 4.63
CA LEU A 58 3.76 -2.20 5.36
C LEU A 58 4.43 -3.05 6.45
N GLU A 59 3.86 -3.05 7.65
CA GLU A 59 4.25 -4.00 8.69
C GLU A 59 3.78 -5.42 8.37
N ARG A 60 4.35 -6.42 9.05
CA ARG A 60 3.84 -7.79 8.95
C ARG A 60 2.38 -7.85 9.40
N MET A 61 1.53 -8.32 8.52
CA MET A 61 0.14 -8.61 8.82
C MET A 61 -0.01 -9.92 9.58
N ASN A 62 -1.03 -9.97 10.44
CA ASN A 62 -1.57 -11.23 10.94
C ASN A 62 -2.28 -11.95 9.77
N GLU A 63 -2.23 -13.29 9.77
CA GLU A 63 -2.83 -14.14 8.72
C GLU A 63 -4.35 -13.92 8.58
N SER A 64 -5.00 -13.45 9.65
CA SER A 64 -6.43 -13.14 9.67
C SER A 64 -6.78 -11.69 9.30
N SER A 65 -5.79 -10.83 9.00
CA SER A 65 -6.02 -9.42 8.69
C SER A 65 -5.82 -9.13 7.21
N VAL A 66 -6.73 -8.35 6.64
CA VAL A 66 -6.65 -7.80 5.28
C VAL A 66 -6.67 -6.26 5.26
N GLN A 67 -6.66 -5.63 6.44
CA GLN A 67 -6.73 -4.19 6.62
C GLN A 67 -5.37 -3.61 7.01
N TYR A 68 -4.82 -2.70 6.19
CA TYR A 68 -3.50 -2.11 6.41
C TYR A 68 -3.51 -0.86 7.30
N CYS A 69 -4.69 -0.29 7.56
CA CYS A 69 -4.87 0.91 8.41
C CYS A 69 -4.92 0.46 9.86
N LYS A 70 -4.16 1.12 10.73
CA LYS A 70 -4.05 0.73 12.15
C LYS A 70 -5.20 1.25 13.02
N GLY A 71 -6.14 2.03 12.48
CA GLY A 71 -7.31 2.49 13.22
C GLY A 71 -8.49 2.76 12.31
N SER A 72 -9.63 2.14 12.62
CA SER A 72 -10.91 2.72 12.26
C SER A 72 -11.11 3.94 13.18
N SER A 73 -10.70 5.13 12.73
CA SER A 73 -11.46 6.29 13.19
C SER A 73 -12.82 6.17 12.51
N SER A 74 -13.75 5.50 13.19
CA SER A 74 -15.17 5.70 12.96
C SER A 74 -15.43 7.18 13.16
N SER A 75 -15.32 7.95 12.08
CA SER A 75 -15.77 9.34 12.04
C SER A 75 -17.30 9.27 12.08
N THR A 76 -17.83 9.43 13.29
CA THR A 76 -19.23 9.73 13.57
C THR A 76 -19.65 11.02 12.87
#